data_AF-A0A1H8IFD4-F1
#
_entry.id   AF-A0A1H8IFD4-F1
#
_cell.length_a   1.000
_cell.length_b   1.000
_cell.length_c   1.000
_cell.angle_alpha   90.00
_cell.angle_beta   90.00
_cell.angle_gamma   90.00
#
_symmetry.space_group_name_H-M   'P 1'
#
loop_
_entity.id
_entity.type
_entity.pdbx_description
1 polymer ?
#
loop_
_entity_poly.entity_id
_entity_poly.type
_entity_poly.pdbx_seq_one_letter_code
_entity_poly.pdbx_strand_id
1 'polypeptide(L)'
;MKIPMTEYLRIDLETEKWECRVCDHEIAPAEGNYKEGLLVHNRDPREIHPPILDPERYRFTFSPDPEWVRILEFCCPKCGTQVETEYAIPGHPPLWDMQVDLPALKAQWAARGTEALPDAGPAVIPGRGHSH
;
A
#
# COMPACT_ATOMS: atom_id res chain seq x y z
N MET A 1 -3.34 2.20 21.00
CA MET A 1 -1.94 1.72 20.78
C MET A 1 -1.73 1.53 19.28
N LYS A 2 -0.59 1.90 18.69
CA LYS A 2 -0.38 1.84 17.23
C LYS A 2 0.51 0.67 16.82
N ILE A 3 -0.02 -0.27 16.04
CA ILE A 3 0.64 -1.52 15.65
C ILE A 3 1.07 -1.43 14.18
N PRO A 4 2.38 -1.44 13.86
CA PRO A 4 2.83 -1.49 12.48
C PRO A 4 2.44 -2.82 11.84
N MET A 5 1.93 -2.76 10.61
CA MET A 5 1.51 -3.95 9.83
C MET A 5 2.38 -4.15 8.60
N THR A 6 2.70 -3.06 7.92
CA THR A 6 3.65 -3.03 6.79
C THR A 6 4.59 -1.84 6.98
N GLU A 7 5.49 -1.62 6.02
CA GLU A 7 6.38 -0.45 6.01
C GLU A 7 5.60 0.88 6.12
N TYR A 8 4.46 1.00 5.43
CA TYR A 8 3.70 2.25 5.35
C TYR A 8 2.36 2.24 6.08
N LEU A 9 1.91 1.09 6.57
CA LEU A 9 0.63 0.94 7.27
C LEU A 9 0.81 0.51 8.72
N ARG A 10 -0.04 1.09 9.57
CA ARG A 10 -0.25 0.65 10.96
C ARG A 10 -1.73 0.72 11.30
N ILE A 11 -2.14 0.02 12.35
CA ILE A 11 -3.49 0.14 12.93
C ILE A 11 -3.37 0.87 14.26
N ASP A 12 -4.19 1.90 14.48
CA ASP A 12 -4.43 2.42 15.82
C ASP A 12 -5.55 1.62 16.49
N LEU A 13 -5.21 0.87 17.53
CA LEU A 13 -6.14 0.05 18.30
C LEU A 13 -7.15 0.87 19.11
N GLU A 14 -6.90 2.17 19.38
CA GLU A 14 -7.90 3.00 20.05
C GLU A 14 -9.02 3.40 19.09
N THR A 15 -8.65 3.83 17.88
CA THR A 15 -9.60 4.34 16.87
C THR A 15 -10.07 3.27 15.89
N GLU A 16 -9.44 2.09 15.88
CA GLU A 16 -9.71 0.99 14.95
C GLU A 16 -9.58 1.39 13.49
N LYS A 17 -8.55 2.19 13.18
CA LYS A 17 -8.29 2.69 11.83
C LYS A 17 -6.92 2.30 11.32
N TRP A 18 -6.85 2.07 10.01
CA TRP A 18 -5.61 2.10 9.25
C TRP A 18 -5.05 3.52 9.24
N GLU A 19 -3.76 3.65 9.47
CA GLU A 19 -3.03 4.92 9.40
C GLU A 19 -1.78 4.78 8.53
N CYS A 20 -1.46 5.87 7.83
CA CYS A 20 -0.19 6.03 7.15
C CYS A 20 0.93 6.23 8.18
N ARG A 21 1.96 5.39 8.15
CA ARG A 21 3.13 5.49 9.04
C ARG A 21 4.01 6.71 8.78
N VAL A 22 3.92 7.31 7.59
CA VAL A 22 4.78 8.43 7.15
C VAL A 22 4.25 9.78 7.61
N CYS A 23 2.93 9.98 7.55
CA CYS A 23 2.31 11.29 7.77
C CYS A 23 1.14 11.27 8.77
N ASP A 24 0.90 10.12 9.41
CA ASP A 24 -0.16 9.89 10.40
C ASP A 24 -1.58 10.14 9.87
N HIS A 25 -1.78 10.08 8.55
CA HIS A 25 -3.11 10.21 7.97
C HIS A 25 -3.95 8.98 8.31
N GLU A 26 -5.15 9.18 8.85
CA GLU A 26 -6.18 8.14 8.97
C GLU A 26 -6.70 7.78 7.57
N ILE A 27 -6.57 6.51 7.18
CA ILE A 27 -6.87 6.04 5.82
C ILE A 27 -8.30 5.50 5.76
N ALA A 28 -8.61 4.47 6.54
CA ALA A 28 -9.89 3.76 6.49
C ALA A 28 -10.13 2.97 7.80
N PRO A 29 -11.37 2.53 8.08
CA PRO A 29 -11.65 1.57 9.16
C PRO A 29 -10.83 0.28 8.99
N ALA A 30 -10.30 -0.25 10.09
CA ALA A 30 -9.45 -1.43 10.08
C ALA A 30 -10.21 -2.76 9.88
N GLU A 31 -11.54 -2.74 10.02
CA GLU A 31 -12.41 -3.86 9.67
C GLU A 31 -12.52 -4.10 8.16
N GLY A 32 -12.14 -3.12 7.35
CA GLY A 32 -12.23 -3.15 5.89
C GLY A 32 -10.87 -3.11 5.19
N ASN A 33 -10.94 -3.03 3.87
CA ASN A 33 -9.76 -2.93 3.02
C ASN A 33 -9.19 -1.50 3.07
N TYR A 34 -7.95 -1.36 3.53
CA TYR A 34 -7.27 -0.05 3.60
C TYR A 34 -7.19 0.66 2.24
N LYS A 35 -7.22 -0.10 1.14
CA LYS A 35 -7.14 0.44 -0.23
C LYS A 35 -8.33 1.34 -0.57
N GLU A 36 -9.48 1.18 0.09
CA GLU A 36 -10.66 2.03 -0.11
C GLU A 36 -10.45 3.48 0.37
N GLY A 37 -9.47 3.70 1.26
CA GLY A 37 -9.09 5.03 1.75
C GLY A 37 -7.90 5.66 1.03
N LEU A 38 -7.38 5.03 -0.02
CA LEU A 38 -6.19 5.48 -0.76
C LEU A 38 -6.55 6.05 -2.13
N LEU A 39 -5.65 6.87 -2.67
CA LEU A 39 -5.70 7.22 -4.10
C LEU A 39 -5.16 6.05 -4.91
N VAL A 40 -5.73 5.79 -6.08
CA VAL A 40 -5.23 4.74 -6.98
C VAL A 40 -4.77 5.34 -8.31
N HIS A 41 -3.55 5.01 -8.71
CA HIS A 41 -3.05 5.29 -10.06
C HIS A 41 -3.05 4.00 -10.88
N ASN A 42 -3.92 3.94 -11.88
CA ASN A 42 -3.95 2.84 -12.86
C ASN A 42 -2.93 3.11 -13.97
N ARG A 43 -1.76 2.49 -13.87
CA ARG A 43 -0.63 2.73 -14.76
C ARG A 43 -0.57 1.76 -15.93
N ASP A 44 -0.08 2.28 -17.05
CA ASP A 44 0.36 1.45 -18.15
C ASP A 44 1.69 0.77 -17.77
N PRO A 45 1.81 -0.57 -17.87
CA PRO A 45 3.04 -1.28 -17.52
C PRO A 45 4.26 -0.79 -18.29
N ARG A 46 4.09 -0.23 -19.49
CA ARG A 46 5.19 0.28 -20.33
C ARG A 46 5.84 1.56 -19.78
N GLU A 47 5.19 2.25 -18.85
CA GLU A 47 5.80 3.40 -18.16
C GLU A 47 6.81 2.98 -17.09
N ILE A 48 6.76 1.71 -16.65
CA ILE A 48 7.60 1.16 -15.58
C ILE A 48 8.60 0.16 -16.17
N HIS A 49 8.12 -0.72 -17.05
CA HIS A 49 8.90 -1.78 -17.66
C HIS A 49 9.30 -1.37 -19.08
N PRO A 50 10.59 -1.13 -19.35
CA PRO A 50 11.04 -0.84 -20.70
C PRO A 50 10.83 -2.08 -21.60
N PRO A 51 10.35 -1.92 -22.83
CA PRO A 51 10.06 -3.04 -23.72
C PRO A 51 11.32 -3.81 -24.17
N ILE A 52 12.50 -3.18 -24.11
CA ILE A 52 13.82 -3.68 -24.56
C ILE A 52 13.92 -3.96 -26.08
N LEU A 53 12.88 -4.53 -26.69
CA LEU A 53 12.72 -4.68 -28.15
C LEU A 53 11.91 -3.51 -28.71
N ASP A 54 12.12 -3.21 -30.00
CA ASP A 54 11.37 -2.20 -30.74
C ASP A 54 9.89 -2.65 -30.89
N PRO A 55 8.92 -1.97 -30.23
CA PRO A 55 7.52 -2.38 -30.25
C PRO A 55 6.86 -2.22 -31.63
N GLU A 56 7.44 -1.42 -32.53
CA GLU A 56 6.95 -1.30 -33.92
C GLU A 56 7.36 -2.51 -34.78
N ARG A 57 8.38 -3.26 -34.35
CA ARG A 57 8.89 -4.44 -35.06
C ARG A 57 8.44 -5.75 -34.44
N TYR A 58 8.22 -5.77 -33.13
CA TYR A 58 7.95 -6.98 -32.37
C TYR A 58 6.66 -6.84 -31.56
N ARG A 59 5.70 -7.72 -31.83
CA ARG A 59 4.44 -7.80 -31.07
C ARG A 59 4.68 -8.10 -29.58
N PHE A 60 5.64 -8.99 -29.28
CA PHE A 60 5.97 -9.38 -27.92
C PHE A 60 7.31 -8.78 -27.52
N THR A 61 7.29 -8.02 -26.44
CA THR A 61 8.47 -7.35 -25.88
C THR A 61 8.70 -7.81 -24.44
N PHE A 62 9.68 -7.25 -23.75
CA PHE A 62 9.94 -7.51 -22.33
C PHE A 62 9.11 -6.64 -21.39
N SER A 63 8.20 -5.82 -21.93
CA SER A 63 7.17 -5.14 -21.15
C SER A 63 5.89 -5.99 -21.10
N PRO A 64 5.19 -6.06 -19.96
CA PRO A 64 3.84 -6.62 -19.91
C PRO A 64 2.87 -5.91 -20.87
N ASP A 65 1.88 -6.65 -21.36
CA ASP A 65 0.85 -6.15 -22.28
C ASP A 65 -0.25 -5.40 -21.48
N PRO A 66 -0.52 -4.11 -21.77
CA PRO A 66 -1.51 -3.30 -21.05
C PRO A 66 -2.96 -3.78 -21.21
N GLU A 67 -3.26 -4.61 -22.22
CA GLU A 67 -4.58 -5.24 -22.36
C GLU A 67 -4.77 -6.42 -21.40
N TRP A 68 -3.66 -6.97 -20.88
CA TRP A 68 -3.66 -8.14 -19.99
C TRP A 68 -3.44 -7.75 -18.54
N VAL A 69 -2.63 -6.71 -18.30
CA VAL A 69 -2.28 -6.26 -16.95
C VAL A 69 -2.23 -4.75 -16.85
N ARG A 70 -2.75 -4.24 -15.74
CA ARG A 70 -2.56 -2.89 -15.25
C ARG A 70 -1.78 -2.93 -13.95
N ILE A 71 -0.99 -1.89 -13.70
CA ILE A 71 -0.29 -1.73 -12.43
C ILE A 71 -1.05 -0.69 -11.63
N LEU A 72 -1.70 -1.12 -10.55
CA LEU A 72 -2.41 -0.24 -9.62
C LEU A 72 -1.44 0.18 -8.52
N GLU A 73 -1.16 1.47 -8.43
CA GLU A 73 -0.38 2.03 -7.34
C GLU A 73 -1.32 2.72 -6.34
N PHE A 74 -1.33 2.24 -5.09
CA PHE A 74 -2.16 2.80 -4.03
C PHE A 74 -1.35 3.78 -3.20
N CYS A 75 -1.73 5.05 -3.21
CA CYS A 75 -0.97 6.13 -2.62
C CYS A 75 -1.73 6.82 -1.49
N CYS A 76 -1.02 7.20 -0.43
CA CYS A 76 -1.60 7.99 0.66
C CYS A 76 -2.10 9.35 0.13
N PRO A 77 -3.37 9.72 0.36
CA PRO A 77 -3.94 10.98 -0.16
C PRO A 77 -3.31 12.25 0.46
N LYS A 78 -2.66 12.13 1.64
CA LYS A 78 -2.05 13.28 2.32
C LYS A 78 -0.61 13.53 1.88
N CYS A 79 0.24 12.51 1.82
CA CYS A 79 1.68 12.67 1.56
C CYS A 79 2.17 12.06 0.24
N GLY A 80 1.31 11.36 -0.51
CA GLY A 80 1.66 10.76 -1.80
C GLY A 80 2.54 9.51 -1.71
N THR A 81 2.85 9.00 -0.51
CA THR A 81 3.59 7.74 -0.35
C THR A 81 2.85 6.60 -1.04
N GLN A 82 3.52 5.88 -1.93
CA GLN A 82 3.02 4.64 -2.53
C GLN A 82 3.04 3.54 -1.46
N VAL A 83 1.85 3.20 -0.96
CA VAL A 83 1.64 2.26 0.14
C VAL A 83 1.70 0.82 -0.34
N GLU A 84 1.12 0.54 -1.51
CA GLU A 84 1.02 -0.81 -2.08
C GLU A 84 0.97 -0.73 -3.62
N THR A 85 1.33 -1.83 -4.28
CA THR A 85 1.21 -2.01 -5.73
C THR A 85 0.62 -3.36 -6.10
N GLU A 86 -0.33 -3.37 -7.05
CA GLU A 86 -0.94 -4.61 -7.55
C GLU A 86 -0.81 -4.70 -9.08
N TYR A 87 -0.46 -5.89 -9.57
CA TYR A 87 -0.55 -6.22 -10.99
C TYR A 87 -1.88 -6.92 -11.21
N ALA A 88 -2.85 -6.20 -11.75
CA ALA A 88 -4.23 -6.64 -11.86
C ALA A 88 -4.67 -6.75 -13.32
N ILE A 89 -5.52 -7.74 -13.60
CA ILE A 89 -6.22 -7.81 -14.89
C ILE A 89 -7.12 -6.57 -14.99
N PRO A 90 -7.21 -5.88 -16.15
CA PRO A 90 -8.10 -4.74 -16.32
C PRO A 90 -9.54 -5.05 -15.87
N GLY A 91 -10.05 -4.25 -14.93
CA GLY A 91 -11.40 -4.40 -14.38
C GLY A 91 -11.54 -5.39 -13.21
N HIS A 92 -10.48 -6.12 -12.85
CA HIS A 92 -10.48 -6.92 -11.63
C HIS A 92 -10.51 -6.01 -10.38
N PRO A 93 -11.32 -6.32 -9.36
CA PRO A 93 -11.34 -5.53 -8.12
C PRO A 93 -10.00 -5.62 -7.38
N PRO A 94 -9.57 -4.56 -6.66
CA PRO A 94 -8.41 -4.65 -5.78
C PRO A 94 -8.53 -5.79 -4.77
N LEU A 95 -7.40 -6.42 -4.42
CA LEU A 95 -7.42 -7.52 -3.46
C LEU A 95 -7.64 -7.02 -2.03
N TRP A 96 -8.42 -7.78 -1.25
CA TRP A 96 -8.46 -7.64 0.20
C TRP A 96 -7.44 -8.58 0.86
N ASP A 97 -6.19 -8.15 0.77
CA ASP A 97 -4.96 -8.83 1.17
C ASP A 97 -4.77 -8.95 2.69
N MET A 98 -5.22 -7.96 3.48
CA MET A 98 -5.11 -7.97 4.94
C MET A 98 -6.49 -7.91 5.62
N GLN A 99 -6.89 -9.02 6.24
CA GLN A 99 -8.11 -9.18 7.01
C GLN A 99 -7.74 -9.43 8.48
N VAL A 100 -7.87 -8.41 9.31
CA VAL A 100 -7.37 -8.43 10.69
C VAL A 100 -8.52 -8.71 11.67
N ASP A 101 -8.32 -9.70 12.54
CA ASP A 101 -9.18 -9.89 13.72
C ASP A 101 -8.83 -8.84 14.78
N LEU A 102 -9.55 -7.72 14.76
CA LEU A 102 -9.33 -6.58 15.66
C LEU A 102 -9.49 -6.96 17.15
N PRO A 103 -10.54 -7.66 17.59
CA PRO A 103 -10.65 -8.12 18.98
C PRO A 103 -9.46 -8.97 19.43
N ALA A 104 -9.03 -9.95 18.61
CA ALA A 104 -7.89 -10.78 18.94
C ALA A 104 -6.59 -9.98 19.00
N LEU A 105 -6.39 -9.05 18.06
CA LEU A 105 -5.22 -8.17 18.03
C LEU A 105 -5.15 -7.29 19.28
N LYS A 106 -6.27 -6.69 19.69
CA LYS A 106 -6.36 -5.90 20.92
C LYS A 106 -6.02 -6.73 22.15
N ALA A 107 -6.61 -7.93 22.28
CA ALA A 107 -6.35 -8.82 23.41
C ALA A 107 -4.87 -9.23 23.47
N GLN A 108 -4.26 -9.55 22.31
CA GLN A 108 -2.84 -9.89 22.22
C GLN A 108 -1.95 -8.75 22.73
N TRP A 109 -2.20 -7.51 22.31
CA TRP A 109 -1.35 -6.37 22.67
C TRP A 109 -1.61 -5.83 24.07
N ALA A 110 -2.83 -5.98 24.60
CA ALA A 110 -3.12 -5.74 26.00
C ALA A 110 -2.31 -6.69 26.92
N ALA A 111 -2.10 -7.94 26.50
CA ALA A 111 -1.32 -8.92 27.26
C ALA A 111 0.20 -8.73 27.12
N ARG A 112 0.69 -8.32 25.94
CA ARG A 112 2.14 -8.15 25.67
C ARG A 112 2.72 -6.84 26.19
N GLY A 113 1.93 -5.76 26.21
CA GLY A 113 2.40 -4.40 26.51
C GLY A 113 3.18 -3.75 25.36
N THR A 114 3.43 -2.44 25.46
CA THR A 114 4.06 -1.63 24.39
C THR A 114 5.56 -1.89 24.23
N GLU A 115 6.22 -2.46 25.24
CA GLU A 115 7.65 -2.77 25.19
C GLU A 115 7.98 -3.90 24.22
N ALA A 116 6.98 -4.71 23.87
CA ALA A 116 7.10 -5.82 22.92
C ALA A 116 6.70 -5.43 21.49
N LEU A 117 6.48 -4.14 21.20
CA LEU A 117 6.17 -3.70 19.85
C LEU A 117 7.26 -4.18 18.89
N PRO A 118 6.91 -4.73 17.72
CA PRO A 118 7.91 -5.18 16.78
C PRO A 118 8.75 -3.98 16.35
N ASP A 119 10.05 -4.21 16.16
CA ASP A 119 10.88 -3.23 15.47
C ASP A 119 10.26 -2.97 14.10
N ALA A 120 9.76 -1.75 13.91
CA ALA A 120 9.00 -1.37 12.73
C ALA A 120 9.92 -1.11 11.51
N GLY A 121 11.19 -1.49 11.63
CA GLY A 121 12.25 -1.05 10.74
C GLY A 121 12.66 0.41 11.07
N PRO A 122 13.57 0.99 10.28
CA PRO A 122 13.94 2.39 10.43
C PRO A 122 12.70 3.29 10.36
N ALA A 123 12.76 4.45 11.01
CA ALA A 123 11.69 5.43 10.92
C ALA A 123 11.46 5.79 9.44
N VAL A 124 10.20 5.70 8.98
CA VAL A 124 9.82 6.09 7.63
C VAL A 124 9.59 7.59 7.62
N ILE A 125 10.67 8.33 7.37
CA ILE A 125 10.66 9.79 7.37
C ILE A 125 10.24 10.26 5.97
N PRO A 126 9.31 11.21 5.83
CA PRO A 126 9.04 11.84 4.55
C PRO A 126 10.36 12.37 3.97
N GLY A 127 10.77 11.89 2.80
CA GLY A 127 11.89 12.50 2.07
C GLY A 127 11.59 13.98 1.85
N ARG A 128 12.61 14.85 1.90
CA ARG A 128 12.46 16.22 1.39
C ARG A 128 11.97 16.10 -0.06
N GLY A 129 10.69 16.37 -0.29
CA GLY A 129 10.13 16.36 -1.63
C GLY A 129 11.01 17.22 -2.53
N HIS A 130 11.33 16.71 -3.71
CA HIS A 130 11.93 17.54 -4.75
C HIS A 130 10.92 18.65 -5.05
N SER A 131 11.24 19.87 -4.65
CA SER A 131 10.55 21.07 -5.11
C SER A 131 10.79 21.17 -6.61
N HIS A 132 9.80 20.80 -7.41
CA HIS A 132 9.74 21.12 -8.83
C HIS A 132 9.34 22.59 -9.02
#